data_AF-A0A073K7F7-F1
#
_entry.id   AF-A0A073K7F7-F1
#
_cell.length_a   1.000
_cell.length_b   1.000
_cell.length_c   1.000
_cell.angle_alpha   90.00
_cell.angle_beta   90.00
_cell.angle_gamma   90.00
#
_symmetry.space_group_name_H-M   'P 1'
#
loop_
_entity.id
_entity.type
_entity.pdbx_description
1 polymer ?
#
loop_
_entity_poly.entity_id
_entity_poly.type
_entity_poly.pdbx_seq_one_letter_code
_entity_poly.pdbx_strand_id
1 'polypeptide(L)'
;MFFYKEREGYKLGKYQKIKRKMRDIKNFFRKVYFKVERKIRYPITYSLFTFVRYIEIGIVVLITTILLQKFRVLNWEWLEGILSLIPTISDETLNRQFLFSQISTTFLILSLFSLITNLKKEKVFGISIYKIAFAKSVLGNIIFISISVFCLLFTNIWIYITDSSSSVIFNVFLITLFLLSLFVIKIILYSNSQTLSVNKVASMYYTENIKIVRKPRMKIGVQEEFSEYLFDLNEDAIEKILKGDIEYRRNFYIYERIANLSLINYKSKVQENYTEISSKPDIILMWVSAIEELVKKGLYTEALNQYNRMISLFIRHEVYLSSFRINKILEQILTSISATDSKVTIEQSEELILNSIEVTMGYGYFRFNNDFSYTRLGKLGETKSMLYLKPLYGNFMRDCYNLIDKNKNFTDLEKSRKIYEYFEKIRMMPWGIAEYFPPEIKYFEVRRELKKYNEDVYLVGIPLSDLLLLLIQEEKKGRLLYFLNDYNNNSIYLACLIVASKLATLYIRTKEDEKDKKLIGEYLVLVLSKIIELDEQKIKYYCYIIRQTMGIGTNNLYSGVYLTARNGEILNIIKQTIMIKKKRINLEDIVFSNQELSKVIKLFFAEYDKNLLKNKQVEANQKINEEFGLLVNLL
;
A
#
# COMPACT_ATOMS: atom_id res chain seq x y z
N MET A 1 -4.32 -43.25 -32.86
CA MET A 1 -4.22 -44.25 -31.78
C MET A 1 -2.96 -43.92 -30.98
N PHE A 2 -3.10 -43.86 -29.65
CA PHE A 2 -2.16 -43.45 -28.58
C PHE A 2 -0.66 -43.77 -28.82
N PHE A 3 0.34 -42.97 -28.43
CA PHE A 3 0.63 -42.43 -27.09
C PHE A 3 1.45 -41.12 -27.16
N TYR A 4 1.02 -40.08 -26.44
CA TYR A 4 1.89 -38.95 -26.06
C TYR A 4 2.43 -39.21 -24.66
N LYS A 5 3.75 -39.42 -24.56
CA LYS A 5 4.52 -39.46 -23.33
C LYS A 5 4.65 -38.03 -22.80
N GLU A 6 4.24 -37.82 -21.55
CA GLU A 6 4.41 -36.57 -20.80
C GLU A 6 5.85 -36.04 -20.94
N ARG A 7 6.02 -34.85 -21.52
CA ARG A 7 7.29 -34.13 -21.49
C ARG A 7 7.31 -33.15 -20.32
N GLU A 8 8.06 -33.57 -19.32
CA GLU A 8 8.85 -32.81 -18.34
C GLU A 8 8.61 -31.29 -18.32
N GLY A 9 7.83 -30.85 -17.33
CA GLY A 9 7.96 -29.51 -16.78
C GLY A 9 9.38 -29.31 -16.21
N TYR A 10 9.92 -28.12 -16.44
CA TYR A 10 11.20 -27.63 -15.91
C TYR A 10 11.53 -28.23 -14.54
N LYS A 11 12.57 -29.06 -14.47
CA LYS A 11 13.16 -29.54 -13.22
C LYS A 11 13.74 -28.33 -12.47
N LEU A 12 12.94 -27.66 -11.64
CA LEU A 12 13.45 -26.77 -10.60
C LEU A 12 14.51 -27.56 -9.81
N GLY A 13 15.73 -27.02 -9.75
CA GLY A 13 16.84 -27.63 -9.02
C GLY A 13 16.41 -27.95 -7.59
N LYS A 14 16.93 -29.04 -7.01
CA LYS A 14 16.59 -29.54 -5.66
C LYS A 14 16.55 -28.41 -4.61
N TYR A 15 17.48 -27.45 -4.73
CA TYR A 15 17.57 -26.24 -3.92
C TYR A 15 16.37 -25.28 -4.07
N GLN A 16 15.91 -25.01 -5.29
CA GLN A 16 14.74 -24.14 -5.54
C GLN A 16 13.44 -24.78 -5.03
N LYS A 17 13.30 -26.11 -5.14
CA LYS A 17 12.16 -26.85 -4.56
C LYS A 17 12.15 -26.77 -3.02
N ILE A 18 13.33 -26.89 -2.38
CA ILE A 18 13.47 -26.72 -0.93
C ILE A 18 13.15 -25.29 -0.51
N LYS A 19 13.66 -24.28 -1.23
CA LYS A 19 13.39 -22.85 -0.97
C LYS A 19 11.90 -22.52 -1.10
N ARG A 20 11.20 -23.08 -2.11
CA ARG A 20 9.74 -22.94 -2.28
C ARG A 20 8.99 -23.59 -1.11
N LYS A 21 9.32 -24.84 -0.75
CA LYS A 21 8.75 -25.52 0.43
C LYS A 21 8.96 -24.75 1.74
N MET A 22 10.17 -24.23 2.00
CA MET A 22 10.43 -23.41 3.21
C MET A 22 9.62 -22.11 3.19
N ARG A 23 9.48 -21.47 2.02
CA ARG A 23 8.63 -20.28 1.85
C ARG A 23 7.16 -20.60 2.12
N ASP A 24 6.66 -21.73 1.62
CA ASP A 24 5.28 -22.17 1.82
C ASP A 24 5.00 -22.52 3.29
N ILE A 25 5.93 -23.21 3.96
CA ILE A 25 5.87 -23.50 5.40
C ILE A 25 5.89 -22.22 6.23
N LYS A 26 6.82 -21.30 5.94
CA LYS A 26 6.90 -19.99 6.62
C LYS A 26 5.62 -19.17 6.41
N ASN A 27 5.06 -19.21 5.19
CA ASN A 27 3.80 -18.56 4.87
C ASN A 27 2.62 -19.24 5.58
N PHE A 28 2.61 -20.57 5.71
CA PHE A 28 1.62 -21.31 6.47
C PHE A 28 1.66 -20.94 7.95
N PHE A 29 2.83 -20.98 8.60
CA PHE A 29 2.97 -20.58 10.00
C PHE A 29 2.64 -19.11 10.23
N ARG A 30 3.02 -18.21 9.32
CA ARG A 30 2.57 -16.81 9.36
C ARG A 30 1.06 -16.71 9.22
N LYS A 31 0.44 -17.40 8.26
CA LYS A 31 -1.02 -17.44 8.10
C LYS A 31 -1.70 -17.97 9.37
N VAL A 32 -1.17 -19.03 9.99
CA VAL A 32 -1.68 -19.59 11.26
C VAL A 32 -1.49 -18.60 12.41
N TYR A 33 -0.30 -18.02 12.59
CA TYR A 33 -0.03 -17.00 13.61
C TYR A 33 -0.97 -15.81 13.46
N PHE A 34 -1.12 -15.26 12.26
CA PHE A 34 -2.04 -14.16 11.99
C PHE A 34 -3.52 -14.60 12.11
N LYS A 35 -3.87 -15.87 11.84
CA LYS A 35 -5.21 -16.43 12.06
C LYS A 35 -5.53 -16.62 13.55
N VAL A 36 -4.52 -16.92 14.38
CA VAL A 36 -4.60 -16.98 15.84
C VAL A 36 -4.68 -15.58 16.42
N GLU A 37 -3.81 -14.66 15.99
CA GLU A 37 -3.87 -13.24 16.33
C GLU A 37 -5.22 -12.61 15.94
N ARG A 38 -5.78 -13.04 14.79
CA ARG A 38 -7.12 -12.69 14.26
C ARG A 38 -8.26 -13.10 15.17
N LYS A 39 -8.24 -14.30 15.76
CA LYS A 39 -9.35 -14.79 16.60
C LYS A 39 -9.17 -14.44 18.07
N ILE A 40 -7.93 -14.38 18.52
CA ILE A 40 -7.59 -14.41 19.94
C ILE A 40 -7.13 -13.02 20.35
N ARG A 41 -5.95 -12.56 19.94
CA ARG A 41 -5.28 -11.43 20.62
C ARG A 41 -6.12 -10.14 20.67
N TYR A 42 -6.53 -9.57 19.54
CA TYR A 42 -7.21 -8.26 19.51
C TYR A 42 -8.71 -8.31 19.83
N PRO A 43 -9.49 -9.27 19.30
CA PRO A 43 -10.88 -9.41 19.71
C PRO A 43 -11.02 -9.79 21.18
N ILE A 44 -10.13 -10.64 21.72
CA ILE A 44 -10.14 -10.97 23.16
C ILE A 44 -9.65 -9.80 23.99
N THR A 45 -8.59 -9.05 23.62
CA THR A 45 -8.27 -7.83 24.40
C THR A 45 -9.42 -6.84 24.40
N TYR A 46 -10.05 -6.61 23.24
CA TYR A 46 -11.22 -5.75 23.15
C TYR A 46 -12.42 -6.29 23.96
N SER A 47 -12.68 -7.60 23.89
CA SER A 47 -13.73 -8.28 24.65
C SER A 47 -13.44 -8.25 26.14
N LEU A 48 -12.18 -8.42 26.57
CA LEU A 48 -11.73 -8.31 27.95
C LEU A 48 -11.93 -6.89 28.46
N PHE A 49 -11.58 -5.85 27.68
CA PHE A 49 -11.85 -4.47 28.08
C PHE A 49 -13.35 -4.16 28.16
N THR A 50 -14.16 -4.74 27.29
CA THR A 50 -15.62 -4.61 27.34
C THR A 50 -16.21 -5.41 28.51
N PHE A 51 -15.64 -6.57 28.83
CA PHE A 51 -15.99 -7.38 29.99
C PHE A 51 -15.66 -6.69 31.31
N VAL A 52 -14.49 -6.05 31.40
CA VAL A 52 -14.12 -5.19 32.54
C VAL A 52 -15.16 -4.09 32.75
N ARG A 53 -15.69 -3.48 31.67
CA ARG A 53 -16.80 -2.51 31.79
C ARG A 53 -18.04 -3.14 32.42
N TYR A 54 -18.42 -4.35 32.03
CA TYR A 54 -19.57 -5.03 32.63
C TYR A 54 -19.34 -5.37 34.10
N ILE A 55 -18.12 -5.77 34.47
CA ILE A 55 -17.73 -5.94 35.89
C ILE A 55 -17.86 -4.60 36.64
N GLU A 56 -17.34 -3.50 36.08
CA GLU A 56 -17.44 -2.16 36.69
C GLU A 56 -18.90 -1.73 36.88
N ILE A 57 -19.77 -1.99 35.89
CA ILE A 57 -21.21 -1.72 36.03
C ILE A 57 -21.81 -2.58 37.15
N GLY A 58 -21.45 -3.87 37.22
CA GLY A 58 -21.87 -4.75 38.31
C GLY A 58 -21.42 -4.25 39.69
N ILE A 59 -20.18 -3.76 39.81
CA ILE A 59 -19.65 -3.15 41.03
C ILE A 59 -20.43 -1.89 41.40
N VAL A 60 -20.70 -0.99 40.45
CA VAL A 60 -21.48 0.23 40.71
C VAL A 60 -22.88 -0.12 41.19
N VAL A 61 -23.56 -1.03 40.51
CA VAL A 61 -24.91 -1.51 40.88
C VAL A 61 -24.87 -2.12 42.29
N LEU A 62 -23.89 -2.97 42.59
CA LEU A 62 -23.71 -3.57 43.91
C LEU A 62 -23.49 -2.52 45.00
N ILE A 63 -22.62 -1.53 44.77
CA ILE A 63 -22.38 -0.42 45.71
C ILE A 63 -23.67 0.38 45.95
N THR A 64 -24.39 0.75 44.89
CA THR A 64 -25.65 1.49 45.01
C THR A 64 -26.70 0.69 45.78
N THR A 65 -26.81 -0.61 45.52
CA THR A 65 -27.77 -1.50 46.20
C THR A 65 -27.43 -1.65 47.68
N ILE A 66 -26.14 -1.79 48.03
CA ILE A 66 -25.66 -1.85 49.42
C ILE A 66 -26.02 -0.56 50.17
N LEU A 67 -25.78 0.59 49.56
CA LEU A 67 -26.13 1.88 50.17
C LEU A 67 -27.64 1.98 50.39
N LEU A 68 -28.46 1.67 49.38
CA LEU A 68 -29.92 1.72 49.49
C LEU A 68 -30.47 0.77 50.58
N GLN A 69 -29.90 -0.43 50.72
CA GLN A 69 -30.26 -1.37 51.80
C GLN A 69 -29.90 -0.80 53.18
N LYS A 70 -28.70 -0.22 53.35
CA LYS A 70 -28.27 0.36 54.63
C LYS A 70 -29.03 1.63 55.01
N PHE A 71 -29.47 2.42 54.04
CA PHE A 71 -30.40 3.55 54.25
C PHE A 71 -31.85 3.11 54.46
N ARG A 72 -32.14 1.79 54.51
CA ARG A 72 -33.47 1.21 54.67
C ARG A 72 -34.47 1.63 53.57
N VAL A 73 -33.97 1.99 52.39
CA VAL A 73 -34.80 2.29 51.20
C VAL A 73 -35.22 0.99 50.50
N LEU A 74 -34.34 -0.02 50.55
CA LEU A 74 -34.61 -1.38 50.09
C LEU A 74 -34.50 -2.34 51.28
N ASN A 75 -35.25 -3.45 51.23
CA ASN A 75 -35.18 -4.49 52.25
C ASN A 75 -35.12 -5.89 51.64
N TRP A 76 -33.92 -6.34 51.28
CA TRP A 76 -33.64 -7.65 50.69
C TRP A 76 -32.88 -8.56 51.67
N GLU A 77 -33.55 -9.63 52.11
CA GLU A 77 -33.04 -10.56 53.14
C GLU A 77 -31.69 -11.22 52.79
N TRP A 78 -31.48 -11.58 51.53
CA TRP A 78 -30.22 -12.18 51.08
C TRP A 78 -29.03 -11.20 51.16
N LEU A 79 -29.28 -9.91 50.98
CA LEU A 79 -28.26 -8.86 50.99
C LEU A 79 -27.90 -8.49 52.44
N GLU A 80 -28.88 -8.56 53.35
CA GLU A 80 -28.69 -8.43 54.79
C GLU A 80 -27.79 -9.53 55.36
N GLY A 81 -27.95 -10.78 54.90
CA GLY A 81 -27.05 -11.89 55.23
C GLY A 81 -25.59 -11.62 54.86
N ILE A 82 -25.33 -11.03 53.68
CA ILE A 82 -23.97 -10.67 53.24
C ILE A 82 -23.43 -9.48 54.06
N LEU A 83 -24.26 -8.47 54.32
CA LEU A 83 -23.87 -7.28 55.08
C LEU A 83 -23.60 -7.57 56.56
N SER A 84 -24.16 -8.66 57.11
CA SER A 84 -23.89 -9.11 58.48
C SER A 84 -22.45 -9.60 58.71
N LEU A 85 -21.73 -9.93 57.63
CA LEU A 85 -20.31 -10.33 57.67
C LEU A 85 -19.35 -9.14 57.77
N ILE A 86 -19.83 -7.92 57.51
CA ILE A 86 -19.03 -6.70 57.62
C ILE A 86 -19.13 -6.17 59.05
N PRO A 87 -18.00 -5.91 59.74
CA PRO A 87 -18.04 -5.40 61.11
C PRO A 87 -18.78 -4.07 61.17
N THR A 88 -19.72 -3.97 62.11
CA THR A 88 -20.44 -2.74 62.41
C THR A 88 -19.72 -1.98 63.51
N ILE A 89 -19.30 -0.76 63.23
CA ILE A 89 -18.66 0.13 64.21
C ILE A 89 -19.66 1.24 64.54
N SER A 90 -20.08 1.33 65.79
CA SER A 90 -21.01 2.36 66.28
C SER A 90 -20.38 3.30 67.32
N ASP A 91 -19.05 3.29 67.42
CA ASP A 91 -18.29 4.17 68.31
C ASP A 91 -18.11 5.54 67.65
N GLU A 92 -18.64 6.58 68.29
CA GLU A 92 -18.55 7.97 67.85
C GLU A 92 -17.09 8.42 67.62
N THR A 93 -16.16 8.02 68.49
CA THR A 93 -14.76 8.45 68.40
C THR A 93 -14.07 7.85 67.18
N LEU A 94 -14.35 6.57 66.87
CA LEU A 94 -13.88 5.89 65.67
C LEU A 94 -14.57 6.42 64.41
N ASN A 95 -15.88 6.65 64.45
CA ASN A 95 -16.63 7.26 63.34
C ASN A 95 -16.10 8.65 62.97
N ARG A 96 -15.76 9.47 63.97
CA ARG A 96 -15.10 10.76 63.78
C ARG A 96 -13.74 10.61 63.09
N GLN A 97 -12.94 9.62 63.49
CA GLN A 97 -11.65 9.33 62.85
C GLN A 97 -11.82 8.85 61.40
N PHE A 98 -12.82 8.01 61.11
CA PHE A 98 -13.12 7.58 59.74
C PHE A 98 -13.58 8.75 58.85
N LEU A 99 -14.40 9.66 59.39
CA LEU A 99 -14.82 10.87 58.67
C LEU A 99 -13.61 11.76 58.34
N PHE A 100 -12.73 12.02 59.32
CA PHE A 100 -11.51 12.80 59.07
C PHE A 100 -10.59 12.11 58.07
N SER A 101 -10.42 10.78 58.18
CA SER A 101 -9.66 9.98 57.22
C SER A 101 -10.26 10.09 55.81
N GLN A 102 -11.58 10.06 55.65
CA GLN A 102 -12.24 10.24 54.36
C GLN A 102 -12.01 11.63 53.78
N ILE A 103 -12.05 12.69 54.60
CA ILE A 103 -11.74 14.06 54.18
C ILE A 103 -10.29 14.11 53.63
N SER A 104 -9.31 13.59 54.39
CA SER A 104 -7.91 13.52 53.94
C SER A 104 -7.74 12.70 52.66
N THR A 105 -8.43 11.56 52.57
CA THR A 105 -8.41 10.68 51.40
C THR A 105 -9.00 11.37 50.16
N THR A 106 -10.07 12.16 50.34
CA THR A 106 -10.69 12.93 49.27
C THR A 106 -9.76 14.05 48.76
N PHE A 107 -8.99 14.69 49.64
CA PHE A 107 -7.94 15.63 49.24
C PHE A 107 -6.79 14.96 48.50
N LEU A 108 -6.40 13.75 48.88
CA LEU A 108 -5.39 12.95 48.17
C LEU A 108 -5.82 12.66 46.73
N ILE A 109 -7.11 12.37 46.51
CA ILE A 109 -7.69 12.24 45.15
C ILE A 109 -7.53 13.53 44.36
N LEU A 110 -7.74 14.70 44.99
CA LEU A 110 -7.50 15.99 44.34
C LEU A 110 -6.04 16.18 43.92
N SER A 111 -5.09 15.80 44.78
CA SER A 111 -3.67 15.81 44.45
C SER A 111 -3.32 14.83 43.32
N LEU A 112 -3.95 13.65 43.30
CA LEU A 112 -3.85 12.71 42.18
C LEU A 112 -4.43 13.31 40.89
N PHE A 113 -5.47 14.15 40.94
CA PHE A 113 -5.96 14.86 39.75
C PHE A 113 -4.90 15.80 39.16
N SER A 114 -4.13 16.49 40.01
CA SER A 114 -2.99 17.30 39.56
C SER A 114 -1.92 16.44 38.85
N LEU A 115 -1.61 15.26 39.39
CA LEU A 115 -0.71 14.29 38.76
C LEU A 115 -1.26 13.80 37.41
N ILE A 116 -2.57 13.56 37.32
CA ILE A 116 -3.24 13.14 36.08
C ILE A 116 -3.16 14.21 34.99
N THR A 117 -3.21 15.49 35.34
CA THR A 117 -2.95 16.57 34.37
C THR A 117 -1.55 16.50 33.76
N ASN A 118 -0.56 15.99 34.49
CA ASN A 118 0.75 15.69 33.92
C ASN A 118 0.75 14.40 33.09
N LEU A 119 0.04 13.35 33.52
CA LEU A 119 -0.14 12.11 32.72
C LEU A 119 -0.93 12.35 31.41
N LYS A 120 -1.69 13.45 31.30
CA LYS A 120 -2.28 13.87 30.01
C LYS A 120 -1.23 14.27 28.98
N LYS A 121 -0.04 14.69 29.40
CA LYS A 121 1.07 15.09 28.52
C LYS A 121 1.84 13.88 28.00
N GLU A 122 1.92 12.81 28.78
CA GLU A 122 2.57 11.57 28.36
C GLU A 122 1.68 10.80 27.38
N LYS A 123 2.18 10.59 26.16
CA LYS A 123 1.42 10.01 25.05
C LYS A 123 2.08 8.73 24.56
N VAL A 124 1.25 7.74 24.26
CA VAL A 124 1.65 6.51 23.55
C VAL A 124 0.90 6.51 22.22
N PHE A 125 1.64 6.66 21.12
CA PHE A 125 1.09 6.80 19.76
C PHE A 125 0.07 7.95 19.61
N GLY A 126 0.29 9.08 20.28
CA GLY A 126 -0.63 10.21 20.24
C GLY A 126 -1.78 10.17 21.25
N ILE A 127 -2.09 9.01 21.84
CA ILE A 127 -3.11 8.89 22.90
C ILE A 127 -2.44 9.08 24.27
N SER A 128 -2.99 9.96 25.10
CA SER A 128 -2.51 10.15 26.47
C SER A 128 -2.74 8.91 27.35
N ILE A 129 -1.83 8.62 28.29
CA ILE A 129 -1.97 7.49 29.24
C ILE A 129 -3.32 7.53 29.97
N TYR A 130 -3.82 8.73 30.25
CA TYR A 130 -5.16 8.93 30.77
C TYR A 130 -6.27 8.35 29.87
N LYS A 131 -6.32 8.75 28.59
CA LYS A 131 -7.30 8.21 27.63
C LYS A 131 -7.14 6.67 27.50
N ILE A 132 -5.92 6.15 27.59
CA ILE A 132 -5.64 4.70 27.54
C ILE A 132 -6.21 3.97 28.75
N ALA A 133 -5.88 4.41 29.96
CA ALA A 133 -6.26 3.74 31.20
C ALA A 133 -7.78 3.63 31.30
N PHE A 134 -8.51 4.69 30.93
CA PHE A 134 -9.94 4.82 31.17
C PHE A 134 -10.84 4.64 29.94
N ALA A 135 -10.30 4.31 28.78
CA ALA A 135 -11.12 3.98 27.61
C ALA A 135 -12.14 2.88 27.93
N LYS A 136 -13.41 3.15 27.59
CA LYS A 136 -14.57 2.25 27.77
C LYS A 136 -14.83 1.81 29.21
N SER A 137 -14.34 2.55 30.20
CA SER A 137 -14.59 2.30 31.62
C SER A 137 -15.67 3.24 32.16
N VAL A 138 -16.60 2.70 32.95
CA VAL A 138 -17.62 3.51 33.64
C VAL A 138 -17.00 4.17 34.87
N LEU A 139 -16.26 3.39 35.66
CA LEU A 139 -15.42 3.85 36.77
C LEU A 139 -14.10 4.50 36.29
N GLY A 140 -14.08 4.99 35.05
CA GLY A 140 -12.91 5.64 34.44
C GLY A 140 -13.18 7.05 33.97
N ASN A 141 -14.43 7.46 33.96
CA ASN A 141 -14.75 8.86 33.77
C ASN A 141 -14.36 9.60 35.06
N ILE A 142 -13.26 10.37 35.01
CA ILE A 142 -12.78 11.15 36.16
C ILE A 142 -13.90 11.98 36.75
N ILE A 143 -14.68 12.67 35.91
CA ILE A 143 -15.76 13.54 36.36
C ILE A 143 -16.77 12.72 37.20
N PHE A 144 -17.11 11.51 36.73
CA PHE A 144 -18.03 10.63 37.44
C PHE A 144 -17.47 10.14 38.78
N ILE A 145 -16.19 9.73 38.85
CA ILE A 145 -15.57 9.27 40.09
C ILE A 145 -15.43 10.42 41.09
N SER A 146 -14.97 11.59 40.62
CA SER A 146 -14.85 12.80 41.45
C SER A 146 -16.19 13.12 42.09
N ILE A 147 -17.25 13.24 41.28
CA ILE A 147 -18.59 13.53 41.77
C ILE A 147 -19.05 12.44 42.75
N SER A 148 -18.83 11.17 42.44
CA SER A 148 -19.23 10.05 43.31
C SER A 148 -18.54 10.10 44.68
N VAL A 149 -17.23 10.36 44.72
CA VAL A 149 -16.47 10.48 45.98
C VAL A 149 -16.94 11.69 46.78
N PHE A 150 -17.17 12.84 46.14
CA PHE A 150 -17.71 14.02 46.83
C PHE A 150 -19.11 13.76 47.37
N CYS A 151 -19.99 13.11 46.61
CA CYS A 151 -21.30 12.70 47.10
C CYS A 151 -21.18 11.79 48.33
N LEU A 152 -20.33 10.75 48.27
CA LEU A 152 -20.09 9.86 49.42
C LEU A 152 -19.54 10.61 50.64
N LEU A 153 -18.67 11.60 50.45
CA LEU A 153 -18.15 12.44 51.53
C LEU A 153 -19.27 13.27 52.17
N PHE A 154 -20.06 13.99 51.37
CA PHE A 154 -21.17 14.79 51.87
C PHE A 154 -22.23 13.93 52.56
N THR A 155 -22.53 12.75 52.02
CA THR A 155 -23.39 11.77 52.67
C THR A 155 -22.83 11.36 54.03
N ASN A 156 -21.52 11.12 54.13
CA ASN A 156 -20.93 10.71 55.42
C ASN A 156 -20.93 11.84 56.46
N ILE A 157 -20.68 13.08 56.03
CA ILE A 157 -20.79 14.28 56.89
C ILE A 157 -22.24 14.43 57.39
N TRP A 158 -23.21 14.29 56.48
CA TRP A 158 -24.63 14.38 56.82
C TRP A 158 -25.05 13.32 57.84
N ILE A 159 -24.66 12.05 57.62
CA ILE A 159 -24.92 10.96 58.58
C ILE A 159 -24.29 11.29 59.94
N TYR A 160 -23.03 11.72 59.97
CA TYR A 160 -22.35 12.03 61.24
C TYR A 160 -23.02 13.17 62.03
N ILE A 161 -23.54 14.20 61.34
CA ILE A 161 -24.30 15.30 61.97
C ILE A 161 -25.64 14.81 62.54
N THR A 162 -26.28 13.84 61.87
CA THR A 162 -27.62 13.37 62.24
C THR A 162 -27.60 12.24 63.26
N ASP A 163 -26.62 11.34 63.18
CA ASP A 163 -26.36 10.24 64.11
C ASP A 163 -24.87 9.91 64.09
N SER A 164 -24.13 10.46 65.07
CA SER A 164 -22.68 10.31 65.17
C SER A 164 -22.25 8.87 65.46
N SER A 165 -23.16 8.03 65.97
CA SER A 165 -22.94 6.61 66.28
C SER A 165 -23.32 5.66 65.13
N SER A 166 -23.73 6.20 63.98
CA SER A 166 -24.24 5.38 62.88
C SER A 166 -23.20 4.41 62.31
N SER A 167 -23.55 3.12 62.29
CA SER A 167 -22.72 2.05 61.69
C SER A 167 -22.59 2.14 60.16
N VAL A 168 -23.35 3.03 59.51
CA VAL A 168 -23.26 3.29 58.07
C VAL A 168 -21.98 4.06 57.71
N ILE A 169 -21.44 4.86 58.66
CA ILE A 169 -20.29 5.74 58.43
C ILE A 169 -19.06 4.96 57.99
N PHE A 170 -18.77 3.85 58.66
CA PHE A 170 -17.66 2.96 58.33
C PHE A 170 -17.81 2.34 56.93
N ASN A 171 -19.03 1.96 56.54
CA ASN A 171 -19.30 1.38 55.22
C ASN A 171 -19.08 2.39 54.08
N VAL A 172 -19.55 3.63 54.27
CA VAL A 172 -19.34 4.72 53.31
C VAL A 172 -17.85 5.05 53.17
N PHE A 173 -17.11 5.05 54.28
CA PHE A 173 -15.64 5.17 54.26
C PHE A 173 -14.96 4.04 53.47
N LEU A 174 -15.31 2.78 53.73
CA LEU A 174 -14.74 1.63 53.02
C LEU A 174 -15.02 1.67 51.52
N ILE A 175 -16.24 2.01 51.11
CA ILE A 175 -16.61 2.18 49.69
C ILE A 175 -15.73 3.26 49.04
N THR A 176 -15.50 4.37 49.74
CA THR A 176 -14.68 5.48 49.26
C THR A 176 -13.22 5.04 49.05
N LEU A 177 -12.66 4.30 50.02
CA LEU A 177 -11.29 3.78 49.96
C LEU A 177 -11.12 2.71 48.87
N PHE A 178 -12.13 1.87 48.66
CA PHE A 178 -12.14 0.88 47.59
C PHE A 178 -12.15 1.53 46.20
N LEU A 179 -13.00 2.54 45.97
CA LEU A 179 -13.03 3.30 44.72
C LEU A 179 -11.68 4.00 44.43
N LEU A 180 -11.06 4.59 45.47
CA LEU A 180 -9.73 5.20 45.35
C LEU A 180 -8.68 4.16 44.96
N SER A 181 -8.67 3.01 45.64
CA SER A 181 -7.69 1.95 45.40
C SER A 181 -7.79 1.44 43.96
N LEU A 182 -9.00 1.20 43.45
CA LEU A 182 -9.22 0.82 42.06
C LEU A 182 -8.69 1.86 41.07
N PHE A 183 -8.92 3.14 41.35
CA PHE A 183 -8.45 4.24 40.51
C PHE A 183 -6.93 4.32 40.44
N VAL A 184 -6.24 4.25 41.59
CA VAL A 184 -4.78 4.31 41.69
C VAL A 184 -4.13 3.09 41.02
N ILE A 185 -4.62 1.88 41.30
CA ILE A 185 -4.10 0.64 40.70
C ILE A 185 -4.18 0.70 39.17
N LYS A 186 -5.30 1.21 38.64
CA LYS A 186 -5.49 1.33 37.19
C LYS A 186 -4.50 2.29 36.54
N ILE A 187 -4.25 3.44 37.15
CA ILE A 187 -3.25 4.41 36.67
C ILE A 187 -1.86 3.78 36.70
N ILE A 188 -1.46 3.17 37.82
CA ILE A 188 -0.15 2.52 37.99
C ILE A 188 0.05 1.43 36.92
N LEU A 189 -0.96 0.58 36.71
CA LEU A 189 -0.87 -0.55 35.81
C LEU A 189 -0.63 -0.12 34.34
N TYR A 190 -1.32 0.91 33.86
CA TYR A 190 -1.14 1.41 32.49
C TYR A 190 0.03 2.40 32.34
N SER A 191 0.39 3.13 33.39
CA SER A 191 1.58 4.00 33.38
C SER A 191 2.87 3.20 33.38
N ASN A 192 2.94 2.11 34.16
CA ASN A 192 4.16 1.33 34.31
C ASN A 192 4.30 0.20 33.29
N SER A 193 3.21 -0.26 32.66
CA SER A 193 3.26 -1.33 31.67
C SER A 193 3.11 -0.82 30.24
N GLN A 194 4.26 -0.55 29.60
CA GLN A 194 4.30 -0.13 28.20
C GLN A 194 3.62 -1.15 27.27
N THR A 195 3.81 -2.45 27.53
CA THR A 195 3.23 -3.50 26.68
C THR A 195 1.71 -3.54 26.74
N LEU A 196 1.11 -3.37 27.93
CA LEU A 196 -0.34 -3.30 28.10
C LEU A 196 -0.92 -2.05 27.43
N SER A 197 -0.26 -0.90 27.62
CA SER A 197 -0.68 0.37 27.01
C SER A 197 -0.62 0.33 25.49
N VAL A 198 0.47 -0.17 24.90
CA VAL A 198 0.60 -0.35 23.44
C VAL A 198 -0.46 -1.31 22.89
N ASN A 199 -0.68 -2.45 23.53
CA ASN A 199 -1.70 -3.42 23.08
C ASN A 199 -3.12 -2.82 23.15
N LYS A 200 -3.42 -2.08 24.22
CA LYS A 200 -4.72 -1.43 24.41
C LYS A 200 -4.95 -0.34 23.36
N VAL A 201 -3.96 0.51 23.11
CA VAL A 201 -3.99 1.54 22.06
C VAL A 201 -4.21 0.91 20.67
N ALA A 202 -3.41 -0.10 20.31
CA ALA A 202 -3.55 -0.80 19.04
C ALA A 202 -4.95 -1.44 18.86
N SER A 203 -5.55 -1.95 19.95
CA SER A 203 -6.92 -2.48 19.93
C SER A 203 -7.98 -1.41 19.69
N MET A 204 -7.78 -0.19 20.20
CA MET A 204 -8.67 0.94 19.95
C MET A 204 -8.63 1.34 18.48
N TYR A 205 -7.43 1.55 17.93
CA TYR A 205 -7.26 1.87 16.51
C TYR A 205 -7.84 0.80 15.60
N TYR A 206 -7.59 -0.48 15.89
CA TYR A 206 -8.18 -1.57 15.12
C TYR A 206 -9.72 -1.52 15.14
N THR A 207 -10.32 -1.28 16.30
CA THR A 207 -11.78 -1.18 16.43
C THR A 207 -12.33 0.00 15.63
N GLU A 208 -11.72 1.18 15.76
CA GLU A 208 -12.14 2.37 15.02
C GLU A 208 -11.98 2.18 13.51
N ASN A 209 -10.86 1.58 13.08
CA ASN A 209 -10.64 1.27 11.68
C ASN A 209 -11.70 0.30 11.13
N ILE A 210 -12.08 -0.73 11.89
CA ILE A 210 -13.14 -1.66 11.46
C ILE A 210 -14.49 -0.95 11.31
N LYS A 211 -14.81 0.01 12.18
CA LYS A 211 -16.06 0.78 12.05
C LYS A 211 -16.10 1.53 10.71
N ILE A 212 -14.99 2.16 10.33
CA ILE A 212 -14.82 2.85 9.05
C ILE A 212 -14.92 1.84 7.90
N VAL A 213 -14.19 0.73 7.97
CA VAL A 213 -14.18 -0.29 6.91
C VAL A 213 -15.56 -0.90 6.68
N ARG A 214 -16.27 -1.31 7.75
CA ARG A 214 -17.56 -2.01 7.65
C ARG A 214 -18.71 -1.10 7.24
N LYS A 215 -18.71 0.15 7.71
CA LYS A 215 -19.77 1.13 7.48
C LYS A 215 -19.18 2.42 6.90
N PRO A 216 -18.71 2.40 5.63
CA PRO A 216 -18.24 3.62 4.99
C PRO A 216 -19.40 4.62 4.96
N ARG A 217 -19.23 5.77 5.61
CA ARG A 217 -20.16 6.88 5.41
C ARG A 217 -19.83 7.49 4.06
N MET A 218 -20.80 7.55 3.16
CA MET A 218 -20.70 8.37 1.96
C MET A 218 -21.23 9.76 2.35
N LYS A 219 -20.33 10.74 2.45
CA LYS A 219 -20.71 12.15 2.46
C LYS A 219 -20.17 12.77 1.18
N ILE A 220 -21.05 13.44 0.46
CA ILE A 220 -20.69 14.33 -0.65
C ILE A 220 -20.32 15.66 0.01
N GLY A 221 -19.03 16.00 0.09
CA GLY A 221 -18.51 17.20 0.76
C GLY A 221 -16.98 17.17 0.93
N VAL A 222 -16.36 18.34 1.16
CA VAL A 222 -14.89 18.56 1.07
C VAL A 222 -14.13 18.23 2.36
N GLN A 223 -14.77 18.15 3.52
CA GLN A 223 -14.06 17.95 4.79
C GLN A 223 -13.95 16.47 5.16
N GLU A 224 -12.71 15.97 5.22
CA GLU A 224 -12.36 14.67 5.76
C GLU A 224 -12.68 14.64 7.27
N GLU A 225 -13.72 13.92 7.66
CA GLU A 225 -14.02 13.71 9.09
C GLU A 225 -13.24 12.51 9.62
N PHE A 226 -12.11 12.76 10.28
CA PHE A 226 -11.34 11.70 10.94
C PHE A 226 -12.09 11.08 12.14
N SER A 227 -11.79 9.83 12.46
CA SER A 227 -12.03 9.32 13.83
C SER A 227 -10.99 9.95 14.74
N GLU A 228 -11.41 10.51 15.88
CA GLU A 228 -10.52 11.21 16.83
C GLU A 228 -9.29 10.37 17.18
N TYR A 229 -9.47 9.07 17.45
CA TYR A 229 -8.35 8.17 17.77
C TYR A 229 -7.39 7.97 16.59
N LEU A 230 -7.91 7.77 15.38
CA LEU A 230 -7.05 7.53 14.23
C LEU A 230 -6.34 8.83 13.78
N PHE A 231 -6.99 9.98 13.98
CA PHE A 231 -6.37 11.29 13.82
C PHE A 231 -5.19 11.46 14.77
N ASP A 232 -5.37 11.17 16.07
CA ASP A 232 -4.31 11.27 17.08
C ASP A 232 -3.06 10.43 16.69
N LEU A 233 -3.25 9.24 16.13
CA LEU A 233 -2.15 8.40 15.63
C LEU A 233 -1.42 9.03 14.43
N ASN A 234 -2.16 9.60 13.49
CA ASN A 234 -1.62 10.24 12.30
C ASN A 234 -0.86 11.52 12.64
N GLU A 235 -1.41 12.35 13.50
CA GLU A 235 -0.76 13.56 13.99
C GLU A 235 0.52 13.25 14.77
N ASP A 236 0.51 12.25 15.66
CA ASP A 236 1.72 11.82 16.38
C ASP A 236 2.82 11.32 15.42
N ALA A 237 2.45 10.61 14.37
CA ALA A 237 3.40 10.14 13.36
C ALA A 237 4.02 11.31 12.59
N ILE A 238 3.16 12.24 12.11
CA ILE A 238 3.58 13.43 11.37
C ILE A 238 4.46 14.32 12.25
N GLU A 239 4.03 14.62 13.49
CA GLU A 239 4.79 15.45 14.42
C GLU A 239 6.20 14.88 14.67
N LYS A 240 6.31 13.57 14.88
CA LYS A 240 7.60 12.90 15.06
C LYS A 240 8.47 12.93 13.81
N ILE A 241 7.89 12.73 12.62
CA ILE A 241 8.60 12.89 11.35
C ILE A 241 9.13 14.32 11.21
N LEU A 242 8.28 15.31 11.50
CA LEU A 242 8.63 16.73 11.39
C LEU A 242 9.77 17.12 12.33
N LYS A 243 9.81 16.52 13.53
CA LYS A 243 10.85 16.71 14.56
C LYS A 243 12.11 15.86 14.34
N GLY A 244 12.10 14.92 13.40
CA GLY A 244 13.19 13.97 13.19
C GLY A 244 13.30 12.89 14.29
N ASP A 245 12.24 12.66 15.05
CA ASP A 245 12.20 11.64 16.11
C ASP A 245 11.99 10.24 15.52
N ILE A 246 13.00 9.38 15.61
CA ILE A 246 13.02 8.02 15.07
C ILE A 246 11.85 7.15 15.60
N GLU A 247 11.23 7.52 16.73
CA GLU A 247 10.04 6.84 17.24
C GLU A 247 8.87 6.77 16.26
N TYR A 248 8.80 7.65 15.23
CA TYR A 248 7.78 7.53 14.17
C TYR A 248 7.77 6.14 13.51
N ARG A 249 8.90 5.41 13.51
CA ARG A 249 8.99 4.03 12.99
C ARG A 249 8.05 3.07 13.71
N ARG A 250 7.78 3.30 15.00
CA ARG A 250 6.80 2.50 15.75
C ARG A 250 5.38 2.77 15.25
N ASN A 251 5.08 3.99 14.80
CA ASN A 251 3.76 4.34 14.23
C ASN A 251 3.54 3.62 12.90
N PHE A 252 4.57 3.56 12.04
CA PHE A 252 4.53 2.75 10.81
C PHE A 252 4.26 1.26 11.08
N TYR A 253 4.85 0.69 12.14
CA TYR A 253 4.55 -0.68 12.54
C TYR A 253 3.08 -0.87 12.94
N ILE A 254 2.46 0.13 13.59
CA ILE A 254 1.03 0.12 13.92
C ILE A 254 0.18 0.20 12.64
N TYR A 255 0.53 1.07 11.68
CA TYR A 255 -0.14 1.13 10.37
C TYR A 255 -0.11 -0.22 9.66
N GLU A 256 1.08 -0.80 9.50
CA GLU A 256 1.26 -2.10 8.85
C GLU A 256 0.42 -3.19 9.52
N ARG A 257 0.45 -3.26 10.85
CA ARG A 257 -0.24 -4.31 11.60
C ARG A 257 -1.76 -4.20 11.48
N ILE A 258 -2.32 -3.00 11.61
CA ILE A 258 -3.77 -2.78 11.52
C ILE A 258 -4.25 -2.92 10.07
N ALA A 259 -3.49 -2.43 9.10
CA ALA A 259 -3.79 -2.65 7.67
C ALA A 259 -3.82 -4.14 7.35
N ASN A 260 -2.81 -4.90 7.81
CA ASN A 260 -2.75 -6.35 7.65
C ASN A 260 -3.97 -7.04 8.27
N LEU A 261 -4.35 -6.69 9.50
CA LEU A 261 -5.55 -7.24 10.14
C LEU A 261 -6.84 -6.86 9.41
N SER A 262 -6.92 -5.66 8.84
CA SER A 262 -8.09 -5.20 8.11
C SER A 262 -8.27 -5.98 6.81
N LEU A 263 -7.18 -6.19 6.07
CA LEU A 263 -7.19 -7.00 4.85
C LEU A 263 -7.50 -8.47 5.13
N ILE A 264 -6.95 -9.06 6.19
CA ILE A 264 -7.25 -10.46 6.57
C ILE A 264 -8.75 -10.67 6.87
N ASN A 265 -9.41 -9.69 7.48
CA ASN A 265 -10.78 -9.84 7.98
C ASN A 265 -11.85 -9.29 7.04
N TYR A 266 -11.51 -8.28 6.25
CA TYR A 266 -12.46 -7.50 5.47
C TYR A 266 -11.93 -7.16 4.07
N LYS A 267 -11.02 -7.98 3.49
CA LYS A 267 -10.43 -7.78 2.14
C LYS A 267 -11.42 -7.18 1.15
N SER A 268 -12.55 -7.87 0.91
CA SER A 268 -13.55 -7.44 -0.06
C SER A 268 -14.13 -6.08 0.27
N LYS A 269 -14.43 -5.82 1.55
CA LYS A 269 -14.97 -4.53 1.99
C LYS A 269 -13.95 -3.40 1.89
N VAL A 270 -12.69 -3.66 2.24
CA VAL A 270 -11.60 -2.69 2.05
C VAL A 270 -11.48 -2.36 0.56
N GLN A 271 -11.40 -3.36 -0.31
CA GLN A 271 -11.33 -3.16 -1.76
C GLN A 271 -12.54 -2.38 -2.30
N GLU A 272 -13.75 -2.69 -1.84
CA GLU A 272 -14.97 -1.94 -2.18
C GLU A 272 -14.87 -0.46 -1.76
N ASN A 273 -14.40 -0.18 -0.54
CA ASN A 273 -14.25 1.20 -0.06
C ASN A 273 -13.26 2.03 -0.87
N TYR A 274 -12.27 1.40 -1.51
CA TYR A 274 -11.30 2.06 -2.39
C TYR A 274 -11.78 2.17 -3.85
N THR A 275 -12.86 1.47 -4.21
CA THR A 275 -13.59 1.73 -5.44
C THR A 275 -14.65 2.81 -5.28
N GLU A 276 -14.95 3.20 -4.04
CA GLU A 276 -15.99 4.15 -3.67
C GLU A 276 -15.37 5.43 -3.06
N ILE A 277 -16.07 6.56 -3.12
CA ILE A 277 -15.61 7.78 -2.42
C ILE A 277 -15.97 7.60 -0.93
N SER A 278 -15.06 6.98 -0.16
CA SER A 278 -15.18 6.94 1.31
C SER A 278 -14.94 8.34 1.89
N SER A 279 -15.83 8.81 2.78
CA SER A 279 -15.69 10.13 3.40
C SER A 279 -14.73 10.17 4.60
N LYS A 280 -14.22 9.01 5.05
CA LYS A 280 -13.32 8.91 6.22
C LYS A 280 -12.05 8.16 5.84
N PRO A 281 -10.85 8.73 6.07
CA PRO A 281 -9.59 8.05 5.83
C PRO A 281 -9.42 6.89 6.82
N ASP A 282 -9.07 5.73 6.29
CA ASP A 282 -8.73 4.56 7.07
C ASP A 282 -7.22 4.52 7.38
N ILE A 283 -6.78 3.48 8.06
CA ILE A 283 -5.37 3.32 8.45
C ILE A 283 -4.42 3.26 7.24
N ILE A 284 -4.89 2.79 6.09
CA ILE A 284 -4.06 2.67 4.88
C ILE A 284 -3.85 4.07 4.30
N LEU A 285 -4.89 4.91 4.21
CA LEU A 285 -4.73 6.31 3.79
C LEU A 285 -3.86 7.12 4.75
N MET A 286 -3.89 6.83 6.06
CA MET A 286 -2.97 7.45 7.02
C MET A 286 -1.52 7.02 6.81
N TRP A 287 -1.30 5.74 6.51
CA TRP A 287 0.03 5.26 6.13
C TRP A 287 0.55 6.00 4.89
N VAL A 288 -0.31 6.21 3.89
CA VAL A 288 0.02 7.02 2.70
C VAL A 288 0.39 8.45 3.09
N SER A 289 -0.41 9.13 3.91
CA SER A 289 -0.11 10.49 4.38
C SER A 289 1.25 10.57 5.10
N ALA A 290 1.58 9.59 5.93
CA ALA A 290 2.86 9.55 6.62
C ALA A 290 4.05 9.32 5.66
N ILE A 291 3.87 8.51 4.61
CA ILE A 291 4.89 8.34 3.55
C ILE A 291 5.08 9.65 2.77
N GLU A 292 3.99 10.33 2.40
CA GLU A 292 4.04 11.64 1.74
C GLU A 292 4.83 12.66 2.59
N GLU A 293 4.68 12.61 3.92
CA GLU A 293 5.43 13.50 4.82
C GLU A 293 6.93 13.13 4.93
N LEU A 294 7.28 11.85 4.91
CA LEU A 294 8.69 11.42 4.80
C LEU A 294 9.35 11.98 3.53
N VAL A 295 8.63 11.98 2.41
CA VAL A 295 9.11 12.52 1.13
C VAL A 295 9.36 14.02 1.24
N LYS A 296 8.42 14.78 1.80
CA LYS A 296 8.59 16.24 2.01
C LYS A 296 9.79 16.56 2.90
N LYS A 297 10.12 15.70 3.87
CA LYS A 297 11.27 15.85 4.75
C LYS A 297 12.59 15.32 4.19
N GLY A 298 12.60 14.81 2.96
CA GLY A 298 13.81 14.28 2.33
C GLY A 298 14.26 12.92 2.85
N LEU A 299 13.42 12.20 3.60
CA LEU A 299 13.70 10.87 4.16
C LEU A 299 13.37 9.77 3.13
N TYR A 300 13.99 9.83 1.95
CA TYR A 300 13.60 9.01 0.79
C TYR A 300 13.79 7.51 0.97
N THR A 301 14.87 7.08 1.63
CA THR A 301 15.13 5.65 1.88
C THR A 301 14.05 5.03 2.77
N GLU A 302 13.63 5.75 3.81
CA GLU A 302 12.52 5.34 4.67
C GLU A 302 11.19 5.38 3.91
N ALA A 303 10.94 6.42 3.09
CA ALA A 303 9.74 6.50 2.26
C ALA A 303 9.61 5.31 1.29
N LEU A 304 10.69 4.95 0.59
CA LEU A 304 10.75 3.77 -0.29
C LEU A 304 10.52 2.48 0.48
N ASN A 305 11.15 2.31 1.65
CA ASN A 305 10.96 1.12 2.48
C ASN A 305 9.49 0.96 2.93
N GLN A 306 8.85 2.04 3.38
CA GLN A 306 7.45 2.03 3.78
C GLN A 306 6.52 1.79 2.60
N TYR A 307 6.78 2.41 1.44
CA TYR A 307 6.07 2.13 0.20
C TYR A 307 6.16 0.64 -0.17
N ASN A 308 7.37 0.07 -0.18
CA ASN A 308 7.61 -1.33 -0.52
C ASN A 308 6.88 -2.28 0.43
N ARG A 309 6.89 -2.00 1.73
CA ARG A 309 6.15 -2.77 2.73
C ARG A 309 4.64 -2.72 2.51
N MET A 310 4.11 -1.53 2.23
CA MET A 310 2.67 -1.33 1.99
C MET A 310 2.21 -2.07 0.73
N ILE A 311 2.91 -1.92 -0.39
CA ILE A 311 2.54 -2.60 -1.64
C ILE A 311 2.74 -4.11 -1.53
N SER A 312 3.83 -4.57 -0.90
CA SER A 312 4.06 -5.99 -0.62
C SER A 312 2.96 -6.59 0.26
N LEU A 313 2.41 -5.81 1.20
CA LEU A 313 1.29 -6.23 2.02
C LEU A 313 0.04 -6.46 1.16
N PHE A 314 -0.24 -5.58 0.20
CA PHE A 314 -1.38 -5.73 -0.71
C PHE A 314 -1.22 -6.95 -1.62
N ILE A 315 -0.03 -7.13 -2.21
CA ILE A 315 0.32 -8.32 -3.01
C ILE A 315 0.13 -9.61 -2.20
N ARG A 316 0.61 -9.64 -0.95
CA ARG A 316 0.49 -10.80 -0.06
C ARG A 316 -0.96 -11.19 0.23
N HIS A 317 -1.87 -10.22 0.20
CA HIS A 317 -3.31 -10.43 0.37
C HIS A 317 -4.07 -10.52 -0.94
N GLU A 318 -3.36 -10.48 -2.08
CA GLU A 318 -3.92 -10.53 -3.43
C GLU A 318 -5.03 -9.47 -3.62
N VAL A 319 -4.77 -8.25 -3.14
CA VAL A 319 -5.73 -7.14 -3.16
C VAL A 319 -5.23 -5.99 -4.02
N TYR A 320 -6.10 -5.44 -4.86
CA TYR A 320 -5.89 -4.17 -5.55
C TYR A 320 -6.79 -3.09 -4.96
N LEU A 321 -6.20 -2.01 -4.49
CA LEU A 321 -6.87 -0.84 -3.94
C LEU A 321 -6.79 0.32 -4.96
N SER A 322 -7.93 0.68 -5.53
CA SER A 322 -8.04 1.68 -6.59
C SER A 322 -7.95 3.13 -6.07
N SER A 323 -6.77 3.53 -5.57
CA SER A 323 -6.54 4.89 -5.04
C SER A 323 -5.53 5.68 -5.86
N PHE A 324 -5.90 6.90 -6.26
CA PHE A 324 -4.95 7.82 -6.89
C PHE A 324 -3.75 8.12 -5.99
N ARG A 325 -3.98 8.33 -4.68
CA ARG A 325 -2.91 8.61 -3.72
C ARG A 325 -1.93 7.45 -3.63
N ILE A 326 -2.42 6.22 -3.40
CA ILE A 326 -1.56 5.02 -3.34
C ILE A 326 -0.76 4.86 -4.62
N ASN A 327 -1.42 5.00 -5.77
CA ASN A 327 -0.83 4.74 -7.08
C ASN A 327 0.21 5.79 -7.51
N LYS A 328 0.23 6.98 -6.89
CA LYS A 328 1.14 8.09 -7.20
C LYS A 328 2.31 8.24 -6.23
N ILE A 329 2.38 7.48 -5.13
CA ILE A 329 3.47 7.61 -4.14
C ILE A 329 4.84 7.40 -4.78
N LEU A 330 5.01 6.38 -5.63
CA LEU A 330 6.31 6.11 -6.25
C LEU A 330 6.75 7.27 -7.15
N GLU A 331 5.83 7.87 -7.91
CA GLU A 331 6.10 9.06 -8.73
C GLU A 331 6.57 10.23 -7.88
N GLN A 332 5.88 10.49 -6.75
CA GLN A 332 6.26 11.55 -5.82
C GLN A 332 7.66 11.32 -5.27
N ILE A 333 7.97 10.09 -4.83
CA ILE A 333 9.29 9.75 -4.31
C ILE A 333 10.37 9.96 -5.38
N LEU A 334 10.20 9.41 -6.59
CA LEU A 334 11.21 9.52 -7.66
C LEU A 334 11.42 10.96 -8.11
N THR A 335 10.34 11.73 -8.23
CA THR A 335 10.41 13.16 -8.58
C THR A 335 11.17 13.94 -7.52
N SER A 336 10.91 13.68 -6.23
CA SER A 336 11.62 14.35 -5.14
C SER A 336 13.09 13.93 -5.03
N ILE A 337 13.43 12.65 -5.26
CA ILE A 337 14.84 12.21 -5.35
C ILE A 337 15.53 12.93 -6.50
N SER A 338 14.88 13.02 -7.67
CA SER A 338 15.43 13.69 -8.85
C SER A 338 15.70 15.16 -8.59
N ALA A 339 14.84 15.84 -7.82
CA ALA A 339 15.01 17.24 -7.48
C ALA A 339 16.23 17.51 -6.56
N THR A 340 16.77 16.50 -5.88
CA THR A 340 17.94 16.69 -5.01
C THR A 340 19.26 16.78 -5.76
N ASP A 341 19.32 16.28 -7.00
CA ASP A 341 20.55 16.10 -7.80
C ASP A 341 21.69 15.36 -7.05
N SER A 342 21.43 14.73 -5.90
CA SER A 342 22.48 14.16 -5.04
C SER A 342 22.89 12.76 -5.47
N LYS A 343 24.16 12.59 -5.84
CA LYS A 343 24.77 11.28 -6.15
C LYS A 343 24.61 10.29 -4.99
N VAL A 344 24.89 10.73 -3.77
CA VAL A 344 24.82 9.92 -2.55
C VAL A 344 23.39 9.42 -2.30
N THR A 345 22.40 10.29 -2.48
CA THR A 345 20.98 9.95 -2.25
C THR A 345 20.51 8.88 -3.24
N ILE A 346 20.93 8.98 -4.50
CA ILE A 346 20.61 8.00 -5.54
C ILE A 346 21.27 6.66 -5.22
N GLU A 347 22.55 6.66 -4.87
CA GLU A 347 23.31 5.44 -4.54
C GLU A 347 22.72 4.71 -3.32
N GLN A 348 22.34 5.44 -2.29
CA GLN A 348 21.70 4.87 -1.10
C GLN A 348 20.29 4.32 -1.37
N SER A 349 19.63 4.80 -2.42
CA SER A 349 18.23 4.46 -2.73
C SER A 349 18.08 3.43 -3.86
N GLU A 350 19.15 3.11 -4.59
CA GLU A 350 19.10 2.31 -5.84
C GLU A 350 18.39 0.96 -5.65
N GLU A 351 18.81 0.16 -4.66
CA GLU A 351 18.23 -1.16 -4.40
C GLU A 351 16.74 -1.05 -3.99
N LEU A 352 16.40 -0.02 -3.21
CA LEU A 352 15.04 0.23 -2.77
C LEU A 352 14.14 0.65 -3.93
N ILE A 353 14.65 1.45 -4.87
CA ILE A 353 13.94 1.85 -6.09
C ILE A 353 13.67 0.61 -6.96
N LEU A 354 14.67 -0.25 -7.17
CA LEU A 354 14.51 -1.50 -7.92
C LEU A 354 13.41 -2.39 -7.30
N ASN A 355 13.44 -2.54 -5.98
CA ASN A 355 12.39 -3.26 -5.25
C ASN A 355 11.03 -2.58 -5.38
N SER A 356 10.97 -1.24 -5.32
CA SER A 356 9.73 -0.47 -5.55
C SER A 356 9.12 -0.73 -6.91
N ILE A 357 9.95 -0.80 -7.94
CA ILE A 357 9.54 -1.12 -9.30
C ILE A 357 9.01 -2.55 -9.38
N GLU A 358 9.74 -3.53 -8.83
CA GLU A 358 9.32 -4.94 -8.76
C GLU A 358 7.95 -5.08 -8.10
N VAL A 359 7.75 -4.50 -6.91
CA VAL A 359 6.47 -4.59 -6.20
C VAL A 359 5.36 -3.79 -6.89
N THR A 360 5.66 -2.66 -7.55
CA THR A 360 4.65 -1.89 -8.31
C THR A 360 4.12 -2.70 -9.48
N MET A 361 5.00 -3.39 -10.21
CA MET A 361 4.59 -4.29 -11.29
C MET A 361 3.83 -5.49 -10.74
N GLY A 362 4.29 -6.08 -9.63
CA GLY A 362 3.58 -7.13 -8.91
C GLY A 362 2.16 -6.73 -8.48
N TYR A 363 1.98 -5.48 -8.07
CA TYR A 363 0.68 -4.91 -7.72
C TYR A 363 -0.21 -4.67 -8.94
N GLY A 364 0.37 -4.26 -10.07
CA GLY A 364 -0.32 -4.10 -11.35
C GLY A 364 -0.99 -5.36 -11.87
N TYR A 365 -0.40 -6.53 -11.60
CA TYR A 365 -1.03 -7.81 -11.90
C TYR A 365 -2.40 -7.99 -11.24
N PHE A 366 -2.53 -7.61 -9.96
CA PHE A 366 -3.80 -7.77 -9.22
C PHE A 366 -4.90 -6.84 -9.71
N ARG A 367 -4.56 -5.76 -10.42
CA ARG A 367 -5.58 -4.92 -11.06
C ARG A 367 -6.42 -5.70 -12.08
N PHE A 368 -5.78 -6.57 -12.86
CA PHE A 368 -6.46 -7.33 -13.91
C PHE A 368 -7.14 -8.61 -13.39
N ASN A 369 -6.60 -9.17 -12.31
CA ASN A 369 -6.96 -10.50 -11.84
C ASN A 369 -7.83 -10.52 -10.57
N ASN A 370 -8.00 -9.36 -9.93
CA ASN A 370 -8.90 -9.27 -8.78
C ASN A 370 -10.37 -9.27 -9.19
N ASP A 371 -11.16 -9.97 -8.39
CA ASP A 371 -12.61 -9.90 -8.46
C ASP A 371 -13.11 -8.54 -7.94
N PHE A 372 -13.93 -7.85 -8.75
CA PHE A 372 -14.63 -6.63 -8.38
C PHE A 372 -16.16 -6.79 -8.48
N SER A 373 -16.67 -7.98 -8.83
CA SER A 373 -18.11 -8.25 -9.07
C SER A 373 -19.00 -7.87 -7.89
N TYR A 374 -18.49 -8.02 -6.66
CA TYR A 374 -19.21 -7.67 -5.44
C TYR A 374 -19.27 -6.16 -5.14
N THR A 375 -18.40 -5.35 -5.77
CA THR A 375 -18.37 -3.89 -5.59
C THR A 375 -19.48 -3.20 -6.39
N ARG A 376 -19.85 -1.97 -6.02
CA ARG A 376 -20.74 -1.15 -6.87
C ARG A 376 -20.19 -0.94 -8.29
N LEU A 377 -18.87 -0.80 -8.44
CA LEU A 377 -18.25 -0.71 -9.76
C LEU A 377 -18.47 -1.98 -10.58
N GLY A 378 -18.31 -3.17 -9.99
CA GLY A 378 -18.55 -4.44 -10.67
C GLY A 378 -20.00 -4.63 -11.11
N LYS A 379 -20.96 -4.12 -10.33
CA LYS A 379 -22.40 -4.17 -10.66
C LYS A 379 -22.81 -3.28 -11.84
N LEU A 380 -21.99 -2.30 -12.24
CA LEU A 380 -22.22 -1.47 -13.42
C LEU A 380 -21.93 -2.21 -14.75
N GLY A 381 -21.49 -3.47 -14.70
CA GLY A 381 -21.09 -4.30 -15.83
C GLY A 381 -19.59 -4.25 -16.11
N GLU A 382 -19.01 -5.33 -16.65
CA GLU A 382 -17.55 -5.52 -16.79
C GLU A 382 -16.85 -4.35 -17.52
N THR A 383 -17.38 -3.92 -18.67
CA THR A 383 -16.81 -2.82 -19.47
C THR A 383 -16.89 -1.46 -18.77
N LYS A 384 -17.94 -1.19 -17.99
CA LYS A 384 -18.06 0.06 -17.24
C LYS A 384 -17.23 0.04 -15.95
N SER A 385 -17.09 -1.11 -15.31
CA SER A 385 -16.36 -1.27 -14.04
C SER A 385 -14.87 -0.90 -14.15
N MET A 386 -14.23 -1.29 -15.26
CA MET A 386 -12.80 -1.07 -15.49
C MET A 386 -12.44 0.38 -15.84
N LEU A 387 -13.42 1.20 -16.24
CA LEU A 387 -13.23 2.62 -16.55
C LEU A 387 -13.00 3.48 -15.31
N TYR A 388 -13.49 3.04 -14.16
CA TYR A 388 -13.41 3.81 -12.92
C TYR A 388 -12.22 3.44 -12.04
N LEU A 389 -11.50 2.36 -12.36
CA LEU A 389 -10.29 1.98 -11.65
C LEU A 389 -9.17 2.99 -11.91
N LYS A 390 -8.58 3.51 -10.83
CA LYS A 390 -7.49 4.48 -10.91
C LYS A 390 -6.24 3.80 -11.46
N PRO A 391 -5.55 4.43 -12.42
CA PRO A 391 -4.36 3.85 -13.03
C PRO A 391 -3.15 3.88 -12.11
N LEU A 392 -2.20 2.97 -12.35
CA LEU A 392 -0.91 2.95 -11.68
C LEU A 392 0.07 3.97 -12.29
N TYR A 393 1.16 4.24 -11.60
CA TYR A 393 2.27 5.00 -12.14
C TYR A 393 3.14 4.12 -13.07
N GLY A 394 3.30 4.53 -14.33
CA GLY A 394 3.95 3.74 -15.39
C GLY A 394 5.24 4.34 -15.96
N ASN A 395 5.58 5.57 -15.59
CA ASN A 395 6.77 6.25 -16.14
C ASN A 395 8.06 5.86 -15.38
N PHE A 396 8.02 4.90 -14.46
CA PHE A 396 9.15 4.59 -13.59
C PHE A 396 10.44 4.25 -14.34
N MET A 397 10.38 3.57 -15.49
CA MET A 397 11.58 3.29 -16.29
C MET A 397 12.19 4.57 -16.88
N ARG A 398 11.35 5.46 -17.42
CA ARG A 398 11.73 6.77 -17.94
C ARG A 398 12.32 7.65 -16.85
N ASP A 399 11.69 7.68 -15.68
CA ASP A 399 12.08 8.56 -14.59
C ASP A 399 13.35 8.05 -13.90
N CYS A 400 13.56 6.73 -13.81
CA CYS A 400 14.84 6.16 -13.37
C CYS A 400 15.99 6.41 -14.34
N TYR A 401 15.72 6.37 -15.65
CA TYR A 401 16.71 6.79 -16.63
C TYR A 401 17.08 8.27 -16.45
N ASN A 402 16.09 9.15 -16.30
CA ASN A 402 16.34 10.59 -16.08
C ASN A 402 17.09 10.85 -14.78
N LEU A 403 16.79 10.11 -13.71
CA LEU A 403 17.49 10.18 -12.42
C LEU A 403 19.01 10.00 -12.58
N ILE A 404 19.44 9.12 -13.48
CA ILE A 404 20.87 8.85 -13.72
C ILE A 404 21.42 9.83 -14.78
N ASP A 405 20.74 9.96 -15.92
CA ASP A 405 21.28 10.67 -17.08
C ASP A 405 21.34 12.19 -16.90
N LYS A 406 20.32 12.77 -16.25
CA LYS A 406 20.19 14.22 -16.07
C LYS A 406 20.91 14.73 -14.82
N ASN A 407 21.38 13.83 -13.96
CA ASN A 407 22.12 14.22 -12.77
C ASN A 407 23.52 14.74 -13.17
N LYS A 408 23.83 15.97 -12.74
CA LYS A 408 25.07 16.69 -13.06
C LYS A 408 26.29 16.16 -12.31
N ASN A 409 26.09 15.40 -11.24
CA ASN A 409 27.14 14.88 -10.36
C ASN A 409 27.67 13.50 -10.80
N PHE A 410 27.12 12.91 -11.87
CA PHE A 410 27.72 11.75 -12.54
C PHE A 410 28.50 12.18 -13.78
N THR A 411 29.66 11.58 -13.98
CA THR A 411 30.39 11.64 -15.26
C THR A 411 29.67 10.82 -16.32
N ASP A 412 29.90 11.10 -17.61
CA ASP A 412 29.21 10.38 -18.71
C ASP A 412 29.51 8.88 -18.73
N LEU A 413 30.72 8.49 -18.30
CA LEU A 413 31.09 7.08 -18.14
C LEU A 413 30.33 6.42 -16.99
N GLU A 414 30.22 7.10 -15.83
CA GLU A 414 29.41 6.60 -14.70
C GLU A 414 27.93 6.49 -15.06
N LYS A 415 27.37 7.47 -15.78
CA LYS A 415 25.99 7.43 -16.26
C LYS A 415 25.76 6.19 -17.11
N SER A 416 26.64 5.95 -18.09
CA SER A 416 26.53 4.83 -19.01
C SER A 416 26.62 3.49 -18.28
N ARG A 417 27.58 3.34 -17.36
CA ARG A 417 27.73 2.12 -16.54
C ARG A 417 26.49 1.88 -15.66
N LYS A 418 26.02 2.91 -14.94
CA LYS A 418 24.87 2.79 -14.03
C LYS A 418 23.58 2.48 -14.77
N ILE A 419 23.33 3.12 -15.91
CA ILE A 419 22.16 2.83 -16.76
C ILE A 419 22.20 1.35 -17.17
N TYR A 420 23.34 0.87 -17.67
CA TYR A 420 23.50 -0.53 -18.06
C TYR A 420 23.21 -1.48 -16.89
N GLU A 421 23.91 -1.31 -15.75
CA GLU A 421 23.73 -2.16 -14.55
C GLU A 421 22.28 -2.15 -14.06
N TYR A 422 21.65 -0.98 -14.02
CA TYR A 422 20.29 -0.80 -13.54
C TYR A 422 19.26 -1.53 -14.42
N PHE A 423 19.32 -1.32 -15.73
CA PHE A 423 18.36 -1.95 -16.65
C PHE A 423 18.64 -3.44 -16.86
N GLU A 424 19.88 -3.90 -16.70
CA GLU A 424 20.17 -5.33 -16.61
C GLU A 424 19.54 -5.98 -15.38
N LYS A 425 19.61 -5.32 -14.21
CA LYS A 425 18.91 -5.80 -13.00
C LYS A 425 17.41 -5.91 -13.25
N ILE A 426 16.78 -4.91 -13.87
CA ILE A 426 15.36 -4.96 -14.26
C ILE A 426 15.10 -6.11 -15.23
N ARG A 427 15.91 -6.27 -16.28
CA ARG A 427 15.76 -7.34 -17.28
C ARG A 427 15.76 -8.73 -16.62
N MET A 428 16.63 -8.91 -15.63
CA MET A 428 16.88 -10.17 -14.92
C MET A 428 15.94 -10.42 -13.74
N MET A 429 15.02 -9.49 -13.41
CA MET A 429 14.05 -9.70 -12.34
C MET A 429 13.21 -10.96 -12.61
N PRO A 430 13.04 -11.85 -11.62
CA PRO A 430 12.21 -13.03 -11.78
C PRO A 430 10.74 -12.60 -11.83
N TRP A 431 10.19 -12.51 -13.02
CA TRP A 431 8.77 -12.20 -13.28
C TRP A 431 7.85 -13.38 -12.90
N GLY A 432 7.91 -13.78 -11.63
CA GLY A 432 7.21 -14.94 -11.07
C GLY A 432 5.79 -14.63 -10.63
N ILE A 433 4.98 -14.03 -11.50
CA ILE A 433 3.52 -13.91 -11.30
C ILE A 433 2.75 -14.93 -12.17
N ALA A 434 3.47 -15.92 -12.68
CA ALA A 434 2.89 -17.08 -13.32
C ALA A 434 2.26 -17.99 -12.25
N GLU A 435 1.03 -17.70 -11.81
CA GLU A 435 0.03 -18.65 -11.27
C GLU A 435 -1.17 -17.92 -10.62
N TYR A 436 -2.01 -17.23 -11.41
CA TYR A 436 -3.43 -17.04 -11.09
C TYR A 436 -4.23 -16.67 -12.36
N PHE A 437 -5.44 -17.20 -12.51
CA PHE A 437 -6.33 -16.91 -13.64
C PHE A 437 -7.73 -16.57 -13.10
N PRO A 438 -8.40 -15.52 -13.60
CA PRO A 438 -9.81 -15.32 -13.32
C PRO A 438 -10.62 -16.48 -13.96
N PRO A 439 -11.55 -17.11 -13.22
CA PRO A 439 -12.28 -18.29 -13.70
C PRO A 439 -13.23 -18.03 -14.88
N GLU A 440 -13.56 -16.80 -15.24
CA GLU A 440 -14.75 -16.54 -16.07
C GLU A 440 -14.45 -15.64 -17.29
N ILE A 441 -14.15 -16.25 -18.44
CA ILE A 441 -14.42 -15.66 -19.77
C ILE A 441 -14.84 -16.79 -20.73
N LYS A 442 -16.01 -16.60 -21.35
CA LYS A 442 -16.86 -17.56 -22.07
C LYS A 442 -16.45 -17.88 -23.53
N TYR A 443 -15.15 -18.06 -23.83
CA TYR A 443 -14.71 -18.53 -25.16
C TYR A 443 -13.56 -19.54 -25.04
N PHE A 444 -13.87 -20.84 -25.23
CA PHE A 444 -13.04 -21.96 -24.77
C PHE A 444 -11.94 -22.41 -25.76
N GLU A 445 -12.07 -22.13 -27.06
CA GLU A 445 -11.15 -22.68 -28.08
C GLU A 445 -9.96 -21.77 -28.39
N VAL A 446 -10.18 -20.47 -28.61
CA VAL A 446 -9.08 -19.50 -28.78
C VAL A 446 -8.24 -19.43 -27.49
N ARG A 447 -8.88 -19.54 -26.31
CA ARG A 447 -8.21 -19.52 -24.99
C ARG A 447 -7.21 -20.66 -24.78
N ARG A 448 -7.39 -21.84 -25.38
CA ARG A 448 -6.46 -22.97 -25.25
C ARG A 448 -5.15 -22.77 -26.02
N GLU A 449 -5.19 -22.12 -27.19
CA GLU A 449 -3.98 -21.73 -27.90
C GLU A 449 -3.31 -20.51 -27.23
N LEU A 450 -4.11 -19.55 -26.76
CA LEU A 450 -3.64 -18.37 -26.02
C LEU A 450 -3.00 -18.70 -24.66
N LYS A 451 -3.41 -19.80 -24.00
CA LYS A 451 -2.80 -20.34 -22.77
C LYS A 451 -1.30 -20.67 -22.92
N LYS A 452 -0.78 -20.83 -24.15
CA LYS A 452 0.63 -21.19 -24.41
C LYS A 452 1.61 -20.04 -24.18
N TYR A 453 1.14 -18.78 -24.20
CA TYR A 453 1.98 -17.58 -24.19
C TYR A 453 2.00 -16.85 -22.83
N ASN A 454 1.87 -17.58 -21.71
CA ASN A 454 1.71 -17.10 -20.33
C ASN A 454 2.78 -16.08 -19.86
N GLU A 455 2.73 -14.87 -20.40
CA GLU A 455 3.74 -13.82 -20.28
C GLU A 455 3.01 -12.49 -20.01
N ASP A 456 3.23 -11.89 -18.83
CA ASP A 456 2.69 -10.57 -18.45
C ASP A 456 3.48 -9.43 -19.11
N VAL A 457 3.62 -9.50 -20.44
CA VAL A 457 4.46 -8.60 -21.24
C VAL A 457 4.10 -7.11 -21.09
N TYR A 458 2.86 -6.80 -20.70
CA TYR A 458 2.34 -5.45 -20.50
C TYR A 458 2.91 -4.72 -19.29
N LEU A 459 3.21 -5.45 -18.21
CA LEU A 459 3.71 -4.86 -16.96
C LEU A 459 5.05 -4.12 -17.21
N VAL A 460 5.88 -4.70 -18.09
CA VAL A 460 7.20 -4.16 -18.45
C VAL A 460 7.17 -3.43 -19.79
N GLY A 461 6.45 -3.96 -20.79
CA GLY A 461 6.50 -3.46 -22.16
C GLY A 461 5.90 -2.07 -22.33
N ILE A 462 4.92 -1.70 -21.49
CA ILE A 462 4.37 -0.34 -21.48
C ILE A 462 5.43 0.68 -20.97
N PRO A 463 5.95 0.58 -19.72
CA PRO A 463 7.00 1.47 -19.22
C PRO A 463 8.23 1.51 -20.12
N LEU A 464 8.60 0.36 -20.69
CA LEU A 464 9.73 0.25 -21.61
C LEU A 464 9.47 1.04 -22.90
N SER A 465 8.24 1.04 -23.43
CA SER A 465 7.89 1.85 -24.60
C SER A 465 8.07 3.35 -24.37
N ASP A 466 7.75 3.83 -23.18
CA ASP A 466 7.94 5.25 -22.81
C ASP A 466 9.43 5.60 -22.69
N LEU A 467 10.26 4.68 -22.18
CA LEU A 467 11.72 4.82 -22.18
C LEU A 467 12.28 4.87 -23.61
N LEU A 468 11.89 3.93 -24.48
CA LEU A 468 12.36 3.89 -25.87
C LEU A 468 11.99 5.17 -26.62
N LEU A 469 10.79 5.72 -26.40
CA LEU A 469 10.38 7.00 -26.97
C LEU A 469 11.22 8.16 -26.45
N LEU A 470 11.55 8.19 -25.16
CA LEU A 470 12.44 9.21 -24.60
C LEU A 470 13.82 9.16 -25.26
N LEU A 471 14.40 7.96 -25.41
CA LEU A 471 15.71 7.80 -26.06
C LEU A 471 15.71 8.28 -27.51
N ILE A 472 14.61 8.08 -28.24
CA ILE A 472 14.44 8.60 -29.60
C ILE A 472 14.32 10.13 -29.61
N GLN A 473 13.52 10.68 -28.69
CA GLN A 473 13.34 12.14 -28.54
C GLN A 473 14.63 12.87 -28.16
N GLU A 474 15.49 12.24 -27.35
CA GLU A 474 16.79 12.78 -26.95
C GLU A 474 17.94 12.35 -27.90
N GLU A 475 17.60 11.75 -29.05
CA GLU A 475 18.53 11.27 -30.07
C GLU A 475 19.65 10.33 -29.56
N LYS A 476 19.38 9.57 -28.49
CA LYS A 476 20.33 8.64 -27.86
C LYS A 476 20.39 7.29 -28.58
N LYS A 477 20.75 7.31 -29.88
CA LYS A 477 20.78 6.13 -30.76
C LYS A 477 21.56 4.94 -30.19
N GLY A 478 22.74 5.16 -29.62
CA GLY A 478 23.56 4.09 -29.03
C GLY A 478 22.85 3.36 -27.88
N ARG A 479 22.18 4.10 -27.01
CA ARG A 479 21.40 3.52 -25.89
C ARG A 479 20.14 2.83 -26.38
N LEU A 480 19.47 3.37 -27.39
CA LEU A 480 18.34 2.70 -28.02
C LEU A 480 18.76 1.33 -28.58
N LEU A 481 19.89 1.27 -29.29
CA LEU A 481 20.40 0.03 -29.87
C LEU A 481 20.76 -1.01 -28.80
N TYR A 482 21.30 -0.57 -27.65
CA TYR A 482 21.49 -1.44 -26.48
C TYR A 482 20.18 -2.14 -26.06
N PHE A 483 19.08 -1.39 -25.88
CA PHE A 483 17.79 -2.01 -25.53
C PHE A 483 17.25 -2.91 -26.64
N LEU A 484 17.40 -2.54 -27.90
CA LEU A 484 16.92 -3.37 -29.02
C LEU A 484 17.73 -4.68 -29.15
N ASN A 485 19.03 -4.66 -28.90
CA ASN A 485 19.89 -5.84 -29.06
C ASN A 485 19.91 -6.72 -27.80
N ASP A 486 20.11 -6.12 -26.63
CA ASP A 486 20.48 -6.84 -25.41
C ASP A 486 19.30 -7.07 -24.45
N TYR A 487 18.27 -6.22 -24.50
CA TYR A 487 17.04 -6.38 -23.72
C TYR A 487 16.11 -7.44 -24.34
N ASN A 488 16.61 -8.67 -24.50
CA ASN A 488 15.92 -9.74 -25.22
C ASN A 488 14.89 -10.49 -24.35
N ASN A 489 13.92 -9.75 -23.81
CA ASN A 489 12.73 -10.26 -23.14
C ASN A 489 11.50 -9.97 -24.03
N ASN A 490 10.50 -10.84 -24.05
CA ASN A 490 9.26 -10.68 -24.82
C ASN A 490 8.60 -9.28 -24.71
N SER A 491 8.73 -8.62 -23.56
CA SER A 491 8.27 -7.25 -23.34
C SER A 491 8.88 -6.20 -24.28
N ILE A 492 10.10 -6.40 -24.79
CA ILE A 492 10.72 -5.49 -25.76
C ILE A 492 9.92 -5.43 -27.06
N TYR A 493 9.40 -6.57 -27.54
CA TYR A 493 8.66 -6.61 -28.78
C TYR A 493 7.31 -5.93 -28.65
N LEU A 494 6.67 -6.05 -27.48
CA LEU A 494 5.47 -5.30 -27.16
C LEU A 494 5.74 -3.79 -27.14
N ALA A 495 6.83 -3.38 -26.49
CA ALA A 495 7.26 -1.98 -26.46
C ALA A 495 7.52 -1.47 -27.89
N CYS A 496 8.26 -2.21 -28.70
CA CYS A 496 8.53 -1.88 -30.09
C CYS A 496 7.25 -1.75 -30.94
N LEU A 497 6.24 -2.60 -30.75
CA LEU A 497 4.95 -2.47 -31.46
C LEU A 497 4.24 -1.15 -31.12
N ILE A 498 4.27 -0.73 -29.85
CA ILE A 498 3.71 0.56 -29.40
C ILE A 498 4.50 1.72 -30.03
N VAL A 499 5.83 1.69 -29.92
CA VAL A 499 6.72 2.73 -30.45
C VAL A 499 6.63 2.84 -31.97
N ALA A 500 6.69 1.73 -32.69
CA ALA A 500 6.58 1.70 -34.15
C ALA A 500 5.25 2.27 -34.63
N SER A 501 4.15 2.00 -33.91
CA SER A 501 2.85 2.57 -34.24
C SER A 501 2.84 4.10 -34.11
N LYS A 502 3.47 4.65 -33.06
CA LYS A 502 3.61 6.11 -32.88
C LYS A 502 4.52 6.73 -33.95
N LEU A 503 5.69 6.13 -34.19
CA LEU A 503 6.66 6.61 -35.17
C LEU A 503 6.09 6.58 -36.59
N ALA A 504 5.38 5.52 -36.97
CA ALA A 504 4.74 5.44 -38.27
C ALA A 504 3.61 6.46 -38.43
N THR A 505 2.80 6.69 -37.39
CA THR A 505 1.82 7.80 -37.40
C THR A 505 2.50 9.14 -37.65
N LEU A 506 3.64 9.41 -37.00
CA LEU A 506 4.41 10.63 -37.21
C LEU A 506 4.96 10.68 -38.63
N TYR A 507 5.69 9.65 -39.07
CA TYR A 507 6.29 9.54 -40.41
C TYR A 507 5.30 9.77 -41.56
N ILE A 508 4.08 9.23 -41.43
CA ILE A 508 3.01 9.38 -42.44
C ILE A 508 2.53 10.84 -42.52
N ARG A 509 2.49 11.55 -41.38
CA ARG A 509 2.01 12.93 -41.28
C ARG A 509 3.06 13.97 -41.63
N THR A 510 4.33 13.67 -41.36
CA THR A 510 5.48 14.54 -41.67
C THR A 510 5.64 14.69 -43.18
N LYS A 511 5.84 15.92 -43.67
CA LYS A 511 6.04 16.21 -45.11
C LYS A 511 7.41 15.71 -45.59
N GLU A 512 7.53 15.41 -46.89
CA GLU A 512 8.77 14.80 -47.45
C GLU A 512 10.01 15.69 -47.29
N ASP A 513 9.82 17.01 -47.23
CA ASP A 513 10.88 18.01 -47.23
C ASP A 513 11.43 18.29 -45.82
N GLU A 514 10.82 17.73 -44.78
CA GLU A 514 11.21 17.96 -43.40
C GLU A 514 12.39 17.06 -43.00
N LYS A 515 13.48 17.67 -42.51
CA LYS A 515 14.67 16.99 -41.99
C LYS A 515 14.31 15.90 -40.96
N ASP A 516 13.27 16.16 -40.17
CA ASP A 516 12.78 15.26 -39.13
C ASP A 516 12.17 13.98 -39.69
N LYS A 517 11.65 13.98 -40.93
CA LYS A 517 11.05 12.78 -41.53
C LYS A 517 12.06 11.66 -41.73
N LYS A 518 13.27 12.03 -42.17
CA LYS A 518 14.37 11.06 -42.36
C LYS A 518 14.77 10.45 -41.02
N LEU A 519 14.94 11.28 -39.99
CA LEU A 519 15.26 10.82 -38.63
C LEU A 519 14.19 9.87 -38.08
N ILE A 520 12.90 10.23 -38.21
CA ILE A 520 11.77 9.39 -37.79
C ILE A 520 11.79 8.06 -38.56
N GLY A 521 12.06 8.11 -39.87
CA GLY A 521 12.18 6.94 -40.74
C GLY A 521 13.28 5.98 -40.27
N GLU A 522 14.48 6.50 -40.00
CA GLU A 522 15.61 5.71 -39.49
C GLU A 522 15.26 4.98 -38.19
N TYR A 523 14.68 5.69 -37.20
CA TYR A 523 14.26 5.08 -35.94
C TYR A 523 13.13 4.06 -36.13
N LEU A 524 12.18 4.34 -37.02
CA LEU A 524 11.11 3.40 -37.35
C LEU A 524 11.67 2.10 -37.92
N VAL A 525 12.65 2.17 -38.82
CA VAL A 525 13.31 0.99 -39.40
C VAL A 525 14.04 0.17 -38.33
N LEU A 526 14.74 0.81 -37.39
CA LEU A 526 15.39 0.12 -36.27
C LEU A 526 14.37 -0.66 -35.42
N VAL A 527 13.27 -0.01 -35.03
CA VAL A 527 12.23 -0.64 -34.20
C VAL A 527 11.53 -1.77 -34.95
N LEU A 528 11.21 -1.59 -36.24
CA LEU A 528 10.63 -2.64 -37.09
C LEU A 528 11.58 -3.84 -37.27
N SER A 529 12.88 -3.57 -37.39
CA SER A 529 13.90 -4.62 -37.50
C SER A 529 13.93 -5.50 -36.27
N LYS A 530 13.68 -4.95 -35.07
CA LYS A 530 13.54 -5.78 -33.86
C LYS A 530 12.29 -6.65 -33.90
N ILE A 531 11.14 -6.09 -34.29
CA ILE A 531 9.85 -6.82 -34.33
C ILE A 531 9.92 -8.04 -35.27
N ILE A 532 10.74 -8.00 -36.34
CA ILE A 532 10.84 -9.10 -37.29
C ILE A 532 11.36 -10.41 -36.69
N GLU A 533 12.12 -10.33 -35.58
CA GLU A 533 12.64 -11.49 -34.85
C GLU A 533 11.51 -12.27 -34.16
N LEU A 534 10.41 -11.60 -33.80
CA LEU A 534 9.29 -12.18 -33.07
C LEU A 534 8.50 -13.17 -33.95
N ASP A 535 8.04 -14.27 -33.36
CA ASP A 535 7.20 -15.24 -34.05
C ASP A 535 5.85 -14.63 -34.52
N GLU A 536 5.32 -15.13 -35.64
CA GLU A 536 4.10 -14.60 -36.26
C GLU A 536 2.86 -14.70 -35.35
N GLN A 537 2.75 -15.77 -34.57
CA GLN A 537 1.65 -15.98 -33.63
C GLN A 537 1.73 -14.99 -32.47
N LYS A 538 2.93 -14.76 -31.89
CA LYS A 538 3.16 -13.72 -30.88
C LYS A 538 2.89 -12.32 -31.39
N ILE A 539 3.26 -11.98 -32.63
CA ILE A 539 2.94 -10.67 -33.22
C ILE A 539 1.42 -10.46 -33.25
N LYS A 540 0.66 -11.44 -33.76
CA LYS A 540 -0.81 -11.37 -33.79
C LYS A 540 -1.39 -11.21 -32.38
N TYR A 541 -0.85 -11.96 -31.41
CA TYR A 541 -1.26 -11.91 -30.02
C TYR A 541 -1.01 -10.53 -29.39
N TYR A 542 0.22 -10.00 -29.46
CA TYR A 542 0.52 -8.69 -28.90
C TYR A 542 -0.29 -7.58 -29.58
N CYS A 543 -0.47 -7.60 -30.90
CA CYS A 543 -1.37 -6.65 -31.57
C CYS A 543 -2.82 -6.75 -31.07
N TYR A 544 -3.33 -7.96 -30.82
CA TYR A 544 -4.67 -8.17 -30.27
C TYR A 544 -4.78 -7.59 -28.86
N ILE A 545 -3.85 -7.92 -27.96
CA ILE A 545 -3.91 -7.40 -26.60
C ILE A 545 -3.73 -5.87 -26.59
N ILE A 546 -2.88 -5.30 -27.46
CA ILE A 546 -2.66 -3.84 -27.51
C ILE A 546 -4.00 -3.18 -27.84
N ARG A 547 -4.75 -3.73 -28.80
CA ARG A 547 -6.08 -3.23 -29.16
C ARG A 547 -7.10 -3.37 -28.03
N GLN A 548 -7.09 -4.49 -27.30
CA GLN A 548 -7.95 -4.65 -26.12
C GLN A 548 -7.66 -3.58 -25.06
N THR A 549 -6.40 -3.16 -24.93
CA THR A 549 -6.01 -2.07 -24.02
C THR A 549 -6.28 -0.66 -24.56
N MET A 550 -6.61 -0.50 -25.85
CA MET A 550 -6.78 0.81 -26.53
C MET A 550 -8.24 1.27 -26.71
N GLY A 551 -9.24 0.43 -26.40
CA GLY A 551 -10.63 0.77 -26.62
C GLY A 551 -11.03 2.09 -25.94
N ILE A 552 -11.90 2.88 -26.60
CA ILE A 552 -12.43 4.18 -26.14
C ILE A 552 -13.14 4.08 -24.77
N GLY A 553 -13.34 2.85 -24.27
CA GLY A 553 -13.89 2.53 -22.95
C GLY A 553 -13.03 1.61 -22.07
N THR A 554 -11.69 1.50 -22.21
CA THR A 554 -10.90 0.44 -21.51
C THR A 554 -9.68 0.89 -20.71
N ASN A 555 -9.70 0.55 -19.41
CA ASN A 555 -8.65 -0.08 -18.56
C ASN A 555 -7.14 0.16 -18.79
N ASN A 556 -6.67 1.41 -18.93
CA ASN A 556 -5.22 1.69 -18.98
C ASN A 556 -4.52 1.28 -17.67
N LEU A 557 -3.65 0.26 -17.69
CA LEU A 557 -2.90 -0.24 -16.51
C LEU A 557 -2.17 0.88 -15.76
N TYR A 558 -1.44 1.72 -16.49
CA TYR A 558 -0.81 2.93 -15.97
C TYR A 558 -1.51 4.19 -16.49
N SER A 559 -1.14 5.36 -15.95
CA SER A 559 -1.86 6.61 -16.17
C SER A 559 -1.71 7.22 -17.57
N GLY A 560 -0.81 6.70 -18.41
CA GLY A 560 -0.57 7.19 -19.76
C GLY A 560 -1.57 6.64 -20.79
N VAL A 561 -1.97 7.47 -21.76
CA VAL A 561 -2.59 6.99 -23.00
C VAL A 561 -1.46 6.49 -23.91
N TYR A 562 -1.32 5.18 -24.00
CA TYR A 562 -0.20 4.60 -24.76
C TYR A 562 -0.37 4.76 -26.25
N LEU A 563 -1.59 4.70 -26.76
CA LEU A 563 -1.88 4.80 -28.19
C LEU A 563 -3.22 5.50 -28.40
N THR A 564 -3.29 6.39 -29.41
CA THR A 564 -4.54 7.01 -29.86
C THR A 564 -5.31 6.06 -30.78
N ALA A 565 -6.59 6.32 -31.04
CA ALA A 565 -7.37 5.54 -32.01
C ALA A 565 -6.65 5.38 -33.36
N ARG A 566 -6.03 6.48 -33.84
CA ARG A 566 -5.21 6.48 -35.04
C ARG A 566 -4.02 5.53 -34.96
N ASN A 567 -3.30 5.51 -33.84
CA ASN A 567 -2.19 4.58 -33.67
C ASN A 567 -2.66 3.12 -33.71
N GLY A 568 -3.92 2.83 -33.36
CA GLY A 568 -4.51 1.48 -33.41
C GLY A 568 -4.81 1.00 -34.84
N GLU A 569 -5.15 1.94 -35.73
CA GLU A 569 -5.22 1.70 -37.17
C GLU A 569 -3.82 1.42 -37.74
N ILE A 570 -2.85 2.28 -37.40
CA ILE A 570 -1.45 2.13 -37.83
C ILE A 570 -0.82 0.83 -37.30
N LEU A 571 -1.19 0.36 -36.11
CA LEU A 571 -0.71 -0.93 -35.58
C LEU A 571 -1.04 -2.10 -36.53
N ASN A 572 -2.16 -2.04 -37.26
CA ASN A 572 -2.51 -3.02 -38.28
C ASN A 572 -1.56 -2.94 -39.48
N ILE A 573 -1.19 -1.73 -39.90
CA ILE A 573 -0.19 -1.49 -40.95
C ILE A 573 1.15 -2.07 -40.54
N ILE A 574 1.62 -1.78 -39.31
CA ILE A 574 2.87 -2.33 -38.77
C ILE A 574 2.86 -3.86 -38.78
N LYS A 575 1.77 -4.47 -38.29
CA LYS A 575 1.57 -5.92 -38.35
C LYS A 575 1.68 -6.45 -39.78
N GLN A 576 1.00 -5.83 -40.74
CA GLN A 576 1.02 -6.24 -42.14
C GLN A 576 2.42 -6.10 -42.76
N THR A 577 3.11 -4.98 -42.54
CA THR A 577 4.48 -4.74 -43.01
C THR A 577 5.43 -5.86 -42.56
N ILE A 578 5.42 -6.21 -41.28
CA ILE A 578 6.27 -7.29 -40.75
C ILE A 578 5.87 -8.64 -41.34
N MET A 579 4.58 -8.94 -41.43
CA MET A 579 4.09 -10.20 -41.99
C MET A 579 4.47 -10.39 -43.46
N ILE A 580 4.38 -9.33 -44.28
CA ILE A 580 4.75 -9.35 -45.71
C ILE A 580 6.26 -9.64 -45.83
N LYS A 581 7.10 -8.97 -45.02
CA LYS A 581 8.55 -9.21 -45.03
C LYS A 581 8.91 -10.63 -44.58
N LYS A 582 8.29 -11.13 -43.50
CA LYS A 582 8.54 -12.51 -43.00
C LYS A 582 8.14 -13.58 -44.01
N LYS A 583 7.05 -13.38 -44.73
CA LYS A 583 6.58 -14.28 -45.79
C LYS A 583 7.33 -14.15 -47.12
N ARG A 584 8.31 -13.24 -47.21
CA ARG A 584 9.12 -12.99 -48.43
C ARG A 584 8.28 -12.70 -49.67
N ILE A 585 7.21 -11.93 -49.50
CA ILE A 585 6.37 -11.52 -50.63
C ILE A 585 7.11 -10.43 -51.42
N ASN A 586 7.19 -10.57 -52.74
CA ASN A 586 7.77 -9.57 -53.62
C ASN A 586 6.91 -8.31 -53.64
N LEU A 587 7.55 -7.13 -53.54
CA LEU A 587 6.84 -5.86 -53.48
C LEU A 587 6.22 -5.44 -54.81
N GLU A 588 6.84 -5.84 -55.92
CA GLU A 588 6.39 -5.53 -57.27
C GLU A 588 5.05 -6.20 -57.60
N ASP A 589 4.76 -7.32 -56.93
CA ASP A 589 3.52 -8.09 -57.11
C ASP A 589 2.35 -7.58 -56.27
N ILE A 590 2.55 -6.53 -55.44
CA ILE A 590 1.54 -6.04 -54.51
C ILE A 590 0.94 -4.71 -54.99
N VAL A 591 -0.35 -4.73 -55.36
CA VAL A 591 -1.14 -3.52 -55.56
C VAL A 591 -1.67 -3.03 -54.21
N PHE A 592 -1.09 -1.94 -53.69
CA PHE A 592 -1.48 -1.36 -52.40
C PHE A 592 -2.74 -0.50 -52.53
N SER A 593 -3.88 -0.97 -52.02
CA SER A 593 -5.09 -0.14 -51.86
C SER A 593 -4.95 0.89 -50.74
N ASN A 594 -4.11 0.62 -49.74
CA ASN A 594 -3.80 1.55 -48.65
C ASN A 594 -2.44 2.23 -48.91
N GLN A 595 -2.47 3.53 -49.23
CA GLN A 595 -1.27 4.32 -49.51
C GLN A 595 -0.31 4.43 -48.31
N GLU A 596 -0.84 4.43 -47.08
CA GLU A 596 -0.03 4.53 -45.86
C GLU A 596 0.76 3.24 -45.62
N LEU A 597 0.13 2.09 -45.88
CA LEU A 597 0.79 0.79 -45.88
C LEU A 597 1.93 0.76 -46.90
N SER A 598 1.66 1.27 -48.12
CA SER A 598 2.69 1.35 -49.16
C SER A 598 3.90 2.18 -48.73
N LYS A 599 3.69 3.35 -48.12
CA LYS A 599 4.76 4.23 -47.62
C LYS A 599 5.65 3.53 -46.58
N VAL A 600 5.04 2.91 -45.57
CA VAL A 600 5.78 2.24 -44.49
C VAL A 600 6.54 1.01 -44.99
N ILE A 601 5.93 0.23 -45.89
CA ILE A 601 6.57 -0.94 -46.48
C ILE A 601 7.77 -0.55 -47.35
N LYS A 602 7.61 0.45 -48.23
CA LYS A 602 8.70 0.91 -49.11
C LYS A 602 9.90 1.38 -48.29
N LEU A 603 9.67 2.20 -47.26
CA LEU A 603 10.70 2.63 -46.32
C LEU A 603 11.41 1.42 -45.69
N PHE A 604 10.64 0.51 -45.08
CA PHE A 604 11.21 -0.62 -44.37
C PHE A 604 11.99 -1.56 -45.29
N PHE A 605 11.48 -1.87 -46.47
CA PHE A 605 12.15 -2.79 -47.39
C PHE A 605 13.40 -2.20 -48.04
N ALA A 606 13.45 -0.88 -48.25
CA ALA A 606 14.62 -0.21 -48.82
C ALA A 606 15.82 -0.23 -47.86
N GLU A 607 15.57 -0.07 -46.55
CA GLU A 607 16.64 0.09 -45.55
C GLU A 607 16.89 -1.16 -44.69
N TYR A 608 15.99 -2.14 -44.70
CA TYR A 608 16.12 -3.32 -43.85
C TYR A 608 17.23 -4.27 -44.34
N ASP A 609 18.15 -4.56 -43.43
CA ASP A 609 19.12 -5.65 -43.51
C ASP A 609 18.97 -6.59 -42.30
N LYS A 610 19.23 -7.89 -42.48
CA LYS A 610 19.11 -8.89 -41.40
C LYS A 610 20.07 -8.61 -40.25
N ASN A 611 21.22 -8.01 -40.52
CA ASN A 611 22.23 -7.64 -39.54
C ASN A 611 22.17 -6.15 -39.17
N LEU A 612 21.14 -5.41 -39.61
CA LEU A 612 21.03 -3.96 -39.43
C LEU A 612 21.28 -3.50 -37.99
N LEU A 613 20.60 -4.12 -37.02
CA LEU A 613 20.73 -3.75 -35.60
C LEU A 613 22.15 -3.98 -35.05
N LYS A 614 22.80 -5.07 -35.49
CA LYS A 614 24.19 -5.39 -35.09
C LYS A 614 25.18 -4.45 -35.74
N ASN A 615 25.04 -4.19 -37.04
CA ASN A 615 25.90 -3.28 -37.78
C ASN A 615 25.82 -1.86 -37.19
N LYS A 616 24.61 -1.37 -36.91
CA LYS A 616 24.40 -0.06 -36.26
C LYS A 616 24.95 0.00 -34.84
N GLN A 617 24.93 -1.11 -34.09
CA GLN A 617 25.58 -1.16 -32.77
C GLN A 617 27.10 -1.06 -32.90
N VAL A 618 27.71 -1.76 -33.87
CA VAL A 618 29.16 -1.69 -34.11
C VAL A 618 29.57 -0.28 -34.50
N GLU A 619 28.85 0.36 -35.42
CA GLU A 619 29.07 1.77 -35.79
C GLU A 619 28.98 2.70 -34.57
N ALA A 620 27.99 2.49 -33.69
CA ALA A 620 27.84 3.31 -32.48
C ALA A 620 28.97 3.07 -31.47
N ASN A 621 29.40 1.82 -31.28
CA ASN A 621 30.50 1.48 -30.38
C ASN A 621 31.85 2.01 -30.90
N GLN A 622 32.08 2.00 -32.21
CA GLN A 622 33.28 2.58 -32.83
C GLN A 622 33.37 4.08 -32.56
N LYS A 623 32.28 4.82 -32.73
CA LYS A 623 32.24 6.26 -32.41
C LYS A 623 32.58 6.54 -30.94
N ILE A 624 32.05 5.74 -30.02
CA ILE A 624 32.35 5.88 -28.59
C ILE A 624 33.84 5.58 -28.32
N ASN A 625 34.39 4.55 -28.94
CA ASN A 625 35.82 4.23 -28.81
C ASN A 625 36.72 5.30 -29.43
N GLU A 626 36.30 5.97 -30.50
CA GLU A 626 37.03 7.09 -31.09
C GLU A 626 36.97 8.33 -30.18
N GLU A 627 35.84 8.57 -29.51
CA GLU A 627 35.61 9.74 -28.65
C GLU A 627 36.24 9.59 -27.26
N PHE A 628 36.27 8.38 -26.70
CA PHE A 628 36.74 8.11 -25.33
C PHE A 628 37.91 7.11 -25.23
N GLY A 629 38.35 6.50 -26.33
CA GLY A 629 39.35 5.42 -26.33
C GLY A 629 40.73 5.83 -25.82
N LEU A 630 41.11 7.11 -25.94
CA LEU A 630 42.34 7.64 -25.34
C LEU A 630 42.28 7.69 -23.81
N LEU A 631 41.09 7.91 -23.22
CA LEU A 631 40.87 7.92 -21.77
C LEU A 631 40.77 6.51 -21.18
N VAL A 632 40.27 5.53 -21.94
CA VAL A 632 40.19 4.13 -21.51
C VAL A 632 41.57 3.47 -21.44
N ASN A 633 42.53 3.91 -22.28
CA ASN A 633 43.92 3.41 -22.25
C ASN A 633 44.81 4.09 -21.18
N LEU A 634 44.28 5.08 -20.44
CA LEU A 634 44.98 5.80 -19.36
C LEU A 634 44.52 5.38 -17.95
N LEU A 635 43.51 4.51 -17.85
CA LEU A 635 43.08 3.81 -16.63
C LEU A 635 43.63 2.39 -16.64
#